data_AF-A0A660PE89-F1
#
_entry.id   AF-A0A660PE89-F1
#
_cell.length_a   1.000
_cell.length_b   1.000
_cell.length_c   1.000
_cell.angle_alpha   90.00
_cell.angle_beta   90.00
_cell.angle_gamma   90.00
#
_symmetry.space_group_name_H-M   'P 1'
#
loop_
_entity.id
_entity.type
_entity.pdbx_description
1 polymer ?
#
loop_
_entity_poly.entity_id
_entity_poly.type
_entity_poly.pdbx_seq_one_letter_code
_entity_poly.pdbx_strand_id
1 'polypeptide(L)'
;MDKKSVIMIGILVVIVIFYFPIMEELGLYNPAEPPPPPVDTTQQIDNQVAKPLEQVVDTQADIKIEPEVVQPLDSAVYDTIVVKTQKYSLVLSTFGGGPVSIKLNDYNYRDTNNIEMLPLATKATPEALFAGGTFSSSDVSYISSLQPGEYDATNQNFELTYTYTSPEGGQL
;
A
#
# COMPACT_ATOMS: atom_id res chain seq x y z
N MET A 1 29.74 -41.93 12.14
CA MET A 1 30.08 -41.21 10.90
C MET A 1 31.58 -41.02 10.86
N ASP A 2 32.26 -41.56 9.86
CA ASP A 2 33.72 -41.60 9.81
C ASP A 2 34.30 -40.24 9.48
N LYS A 3 35.51 -39.94 9.97
CA LYS A 3 36.18 -38.62 9.79
C LYS A 3 36.30 -38.22 8.30
N LYS A 4 36.48 -39.19 7.41
CA LYS A 4 36.52 -38.98 5.95
C LYS A 4 35.15 -38.58 5.38
N SER A 5 34.08 -39.16 5.90
CA SER A 5 32.70 -38.85 5.50
C SER A 5 32.31 -37.43 5.92
N VAL A 6 32.70 -37.00 7.12
CA VAL A 6 32.50 -35.61 7.59
C VAL A 6 33.21 -34.60 6.68
N ILE A 7 34.45 -34.89 6.29
CA ILE A 7 35.24 -34.00 5.41
C ILE A 7 34.62 -33.93 4.01
N MET A 8 34.19 -35.06 3.44
CA MET A 8 33.52 -35.08 2.13
C MET A 8 32.20 -34.30 2.14
N ILE A 9 31.40 -34.44 3.20
CA ILE A 9 30.16 -33.67 3.36
C ILE A 9 30.46 -32.18 3.48
N GLY A 10 31.49 -31.79 4.24
CA GLY A 10 31.91 -30.40 4.35
C GLY A 10 32.29 -29.78 3.01
N ILE A 11 33.06 -30.49 2.19
CA ILE A 11 33.44 -30.04 0.85
C ILE A 11 32.21 -29.92 -0.07
N LEU A 12 31.29 -30.89 -0.01
CA LEU A 12 30.08 -30.88 -0.83
C LEU A 12 29.16 -29.71 -0.47
N VAL A 13 29.03 -29.38 0.82
CA VAL A 13 28.26 -28.22 1.28
C VAL A 13 28.87 -26.91 0.77
N VAL A 14 30.20 -26.78 0.80
CA VAL A 14 30.88 -25.60 0.26
C VAL A 14 30.63 -25.47 -1.25
N ILE A 15 30.74 -26.56 -2.02
CA ILE A 15 30.47 -26.52 -3.46
C ILE A 15 29.03 -26.11 -3.75
N VAL A 16 28.05 -26.59 -2.98
CA VAL A 16 26.63 -26.22 -3.18
C VAL A 16 26.38 -24.74 -2.88
N ILE A 17 26.95 -24.21 -1.79
CA ILE A 17 26.78 -22.79 -1.41
C ILE A 17 27.43 -21.86 -2.45
N PHE A 18 28.60 -22.23 -2.95
CA PHE A 18 29.36 -21.42 -3.90
C PHE A 18 29.13 -21.81 -5.36
N TYR A 19 28.17 -22.70 -5.65
CA TYR A 19 27.89 -23.17 -7.01
C TYR A 19 27.51 -22.02 -7.95
N PHE A 20 26.55 -21.19 -7.56
CA PHE A 20 26.10 -20.07 -8.37
C PHE A 20 27.19 -18.99 -8.56
N PRO A 21 27.89 -18.52 -7.51
CA PRO A 21 29.02 -17.60 -7.67
C PRO A 21 30.12 -18.12 -8.62
N ILE A 22 30.48 -19.40 -8.52
CA ILE A 22 31.51 -20.02 -9.38
C ILE A 22 31.01 -20.11 -10.83
N MET A 23 29.75 -20.45 -11.05
CA MET A 23 29.16 -20.55 -12.40
C MET A 23 29.02 -19.18 -13.07
N GLU A 24 28.78 -18.12 -12.28
CA GLU A 24 28.78 -16.72 -12.75
C GLU A 24 30.19 -16.25 -13.11
N GLU A 25 31.21 -16.52 -12.28
CA GLU A 25 32.61 -16.16 -12.56
C GLU A 25 33.19 -16.90 -13.78
N LEU A 26 32.76 -18.15 -14.00
CA LEU A 26 33.11 -18.92 -15.21
C LEU A 26 32.32 -18.52 -16.46
N GLY A 27 31.36 -17.59 -16.34
CA GLY A 27 30.52 -17.13 -17.45
C GLY A 27 29.59 -18.21 -18.03
N LEU A 28 29.33 -19.28 -17.26
CA LEU A 28 28.48 -20.41 -17.66
C LEU A 28 27.01 -20.19 -17.30
N TYR A 29 26.71 -19.15 -16.52
CA TYR A 29 25.39 -18.78 -16.08
C TYR A 29 25.17 -17.27 -16.23
N ASN A 30 24.24 -16.88 -17.10
CA ASN A 30 23.73 -15.51 -17.15
C ASN A 30 22.39 -15.46 -16.39
N PRO A 31 22.24 -14.59 -15.37
CA PRO A 31 20.97 -14.38 -14.71
C PRO A 31 19.90 -14.01 -15.73
N ALA A 32 18.69 -14.56 -15.59
CA ALA A 32 17.58 -14.22 -16.48
C ALA A 32 17.27 -12.73 -16.39
N GLU A 33 17.15 -12.07 -17.54
CA GLU A 33 16.74 -10.67 -17.59
C GLU A 33 15.34 -10.52 -16.97
N PRO A 34 15.09 -9.43 -16.22
CA PRO A 34 13.76 -9.14 -15.69
C PRO A 34 12.73 -9.09 -16.83
N PRO A 35 11.52 -9.64 -16.64
CA PRO A 35 10.48 -9.55 -17.65
C PRO A 35 10.16 -8.07 -17.95
N PRO A 36 9.90 -7.72 -19.23
CA PRO A 36 9.54 -6.36 -19.59
C PRO A 36 8.25 -5.94 -18.87
N PRO A 37 8.10 -4.66 -18.52
CA PRO A 37 6.90 -4.16 -17.88
C PRO A 37 5.67 -4.35 -18.80
N PRO A 38 4.49 -4.67 -18.24
CA PRO A 38 3.26 -4.82 -19.02
C PRO A 38 2.87 -3.48 -19.67
N VAL A 39 2.49 -3.54 -20.95
CA VAL A 39 1.96 -2.41 -21.71
C VAL A 39 0.45 -2.33 -21.46
N ASP A 40 -0.01 -1.20 -20.91
CA ASP A 40 -1.42 -0.94 -20.63
C ASP A 40 -2.18 -0.59 -21.93
N THR A 41 -3.14 -1.43 -22.33
CA THR A 41 -4.10 -1.13 -23.40
C THR A 41 -5.51 -1.05 -22.81
N THR A 42 -5.91 0.14 -22.35
CA THR A 42 -7.32 0.39 -22.00
C THR A 42 -7.76 1.76 -22.50
N GLN A 43 -8.32 1.81 -23.69
CA GLN A 43 -9.34 2.80 -24.05
C GLN A 43 -10.44 2.11 -24.86
N GLN A 44 -11.60 1.93 -24.23
CA GLN A 44 -12.88 2.11 -24.91
C GLN A 44 -13.94 2.46 -23.86
N ILE A 45 -14.31 3.74 -23.88
CA ILE A 45 -15.49 4.30 -23.24
C ILE A 45 -16.66 3.93 -24.13
N ASP A 46 -17.71 3.32 -23.58
CA ASP A 46 -19.02 3.38 -24.21
C ASP A 46 -20.09 3.78 -23.19
N ASN A 47 -20.72 4.91 -23.49
CA ASN A 47 -21.84 5.51 -22.77
C ASN A 47 -23.08 4.63 -22.93
N GLN A 48 -23.77 4.31 -21.83
CA GLN A 48 -25.22 4.15 -21.88
C GLN A 48 -25.92 4.40 -20.53
N VAL A 49 -26.52 5.60 -20.46
CA VAL A 49 -27.89 5.92 -19.97
C VAL A 49 -28.24 5.65 -18.50
N ALA A 50 -28.44 6.76 -17.79
CA ALA A 50 -29.08 6.85 -16.48
C ALA A 50 -30.56 6.40 -16.46
N LYS A 51 -30.99 5.80 -15.35
CA LYS A 51 -32.38 5.84 -14.84
C LYS A 51 -32.40 5.81 -13.29
N PRO A 52 -33.43 6.40 -12.65
CA PRO A 52 -33.35 6.98 -11.30
C PRO A 52 -33.79 6.04 -10.17
N LEU A 53 -33.16 6.26 -9.00
CA LEU A 53 -33.57 6.02 -7.60
C LEU A 53 -34.72 5.02 -7.34
N GLU A 54 -34.37 3.90 -6.71
CA GLU A 54 -35.26 3.19 -5.78
C GLU A 54 -34.65 3.16 -4.38
N GLN A 55 -35.51 3.56 -3.45
CA GLN A 55 -35.35 3.70 -2.02
C GLN A 55 -35.36 2.33 -1.34
N VAL A 56 -34.39 2.03 -0.48
CA VAL A 56 -34.53 0.93 0.50
C VAL A 56 -34.31 1.48 1.90
N VAL A 57 -35.33 1.20 2.70
CA VAL A 57 -35.63 1.58 4.07
C VAL A 57 -34.65 0.94 5.08
N ASP A 58 -34.14 1.81 5.96
CA ASP A 58 -33.98 1.67 7.42
C ASP A 58 -33.34 0.38 8.01
N THR A 59 -32.20 0.55 8.69
CA THR A 59 -31.93 -0.07 9.99
C THR A 59 -30.82 0.73 10.69
N GLN A 60 -31.22 1.58 11.64
CA GLN A 60 -30.32 2.06 12.69
C GLN A 60 -29.83 0.86 13.52
N ALA A 61 -28.54 0.56 13.44
CA ALA A 61 -27.84 -0.23 14.44
C ALA A 61 -26.95 0.73 15.25
N ASP A 62 -27.32 0.91 16.51
CA ASP A 62 -26.59 1.65 17.52
C ASP A 62 -25.25 0.94 17.80
N ILE A 63 -24.16 1.42 17.19
CA ILE A 63 -22.82 0.88 17.44
C ILE A 63 -22.27 1.58 18.68
N LYS A 64 -22.39 0.90 19.82
CA LYS A 64 -21.71 1.27 21.07
C LYS A 64 -20.20 1.05 20.91
N ILE A 65 -19.47 2.13 20.66
CA ILE A 65 -18.00 2.13 20.57
C ILE A 65 -17.43 2.08 22.00
N GLU A 66 -16.71 1.02 22.32
CA GLU A 66 -15.91 0.91 23.55
C GLU A 66 -14.47 1.38 23.23
N PRO A 67 -13.90 2.33 23.99
CA PRO A 67 -12.60 2.90 23.66
C PRO A 67 -11.48 1.93 24.07
N GLU A 68 -10.86 1.28 23.09
CA GLU A 68 -9.61 0.54 23.28
C GLU A 68 -8.42 1.52 23.25
N VAL A 69 -7.45 1.29 24.15
CA VAL A 69 -6.31 2.17 24.39
C VAL A 69 -5.35 2.13 23.19
N VAL A 70 -5.43 3.17 22.35
CA VAL A 70 -4.53 3.39 21.20
C VAL A 70 -3.19 3.94 21.71
N GLN A 71 -2.09 3.24 21.41
CA GLN A 71 -0.73 3.77 21.61
C GLN A 71 -0.54 5.03 20.77
N PRO A 72 0.16 6.07 21.28
CA PRO A 72 0.23 7.34 20.57
C PRO A 72 1.05 7.17 19.30
N LEU A 73 0.35 7.17 18.16
CA LEU A 73 0.95 7.46 16.87
C LEU A 73 1.28 8.96 16.91
N ASP A 74 2.51 9.27 17.30
CA ASP A 74 3.03 10.63 17.28
C ASP A 74 3.03 11.10 15.81
N SER A 75 1.95 11.76 15.41
CA SER A 75 1.69 12.14 14.02
C SER A 75 0.80 13.38 14.05
N ALA A 76 1.32 14.45 13.45
CA ALA A 76 0.67 15.75 13.37
C ALA A 76 -0.81 15.63 12.99
N VAL A 77 -1.65 16.38 13.69
CA VAL A 77 -3.10 16.45 13.52
C VAL A 77 -3.41 17.00 12.13
N TYR A 78 -3.48 16.09 11.15
CA TYR A 78 -4.14 16.33 9.87
C TYR A 78 -5.48 15.58 9.87
N ASP A 79 -6.37 15.92 8.94
CA ASP A 79 -7.60 15.17 8.67
C ASP A 79 -7.24 13.80 8.06
N THR A 80 -6.70 12.89 8.88
CA THR A 80 -6.25 11.56 8.46
C THR A 80 -7.24 10.49 8.84
N ILE A 81 -7.35 9.48 7.97
CA ILE A 81 -8.10 8.26 8.23
C ILE A 81 -7.10 7.13 8.43
N VAL A 82 -7.16 6.47 9.58
CA VAL A 82 -6.35 5.30 9.89
C VAL A 82 -7.22 4.06 9.74
N VAL A 83 -6.86 3.18 8.82
CA VAL A 83 -7.54 1.91 8.60
C VAL A 83 -6.68 0.79 9.14
N LYS A 84 -7.19 0.06 10.12
CA LYS A 84 -6.53 -1.12 10.71
C LYS A 84 -7.17 -2.37 10.15
N THR A 85 -6.33 -3.29 9.71
CA THR A 85 -6.73 -4.65 9.32
C THR A 85 -5.92 -5.65 10.13
N GLN A 86 -6.20 -6.95 9.97
CA GLN A 86 -5.35 -7.99 10.56
C GLN A 86 -3.90 -7.95 10.04
N LYS A 87 -3.68 -7.57 8.77
CA LYS A 87 -2.37 -7.70 8.10
C LYS A 87 -1.57 -6.41 8.06
N TYR A 88 -2.23 -5.28 7.97
CA TYR A 88 -1.57 -3.98 7.86
C TYR A 88 -2.41 -2.87 8.48
N SER A 89 -1.74 -1.77 8.80
CA SER A 89 -2.33 -0.49 9.16
C SER A 89 -1.99 0.53 8.07
N LEU A 90 -3.01 1.26 7.62
CA LEU A 90 -2.96 2.21 6.52
C LEU A 90 -3.33 3.60 7.05
N VAL A 91 -2.54 4.62 6.73
CA VAL A 91 -2.90 6.03 7.02
C VAL A 91 -3.16 6.73 5.70
N LEU A 92 -4.30 7.39 5.58
CA LEU A 92 -4.75 8.10 4.38
C LEU A 92 -4.89 9.59 4.69
N SER A 93 -4.43 10.42 3.76
CA SER A 93 -4.52 11.88 3.85
C SER A 93 -5.59 12.42 2.90
N THR A 94 -6.31 13.45 3.34
CA THR A 94 -7.20 14.27 2.51
C THR A 94 -6.45 15.13 1.48
N PHE A 95 -5.12 15.21 1.57
CA PHE A 95 -4.26 15.89 0.59
C PHE A 95 -3.51 14.87 -0.27
N GLY A 96 -3.63 15.00 -1.60
CA GLY A 96 -3.08 14.02 -2.54
C GLY A 96 -3.96 12.80 -2.80
N GLY A 97 -4.97 12.56 -1.96
CA GLY A 97 -6.02 11.55 -2.20
C GLY A 97 -5.52 10.11 -2.10
N GLY A 98 -4.56 9.82 -1.22
CA GLY A 98 -3.91 8.51 -1.17
C GLY A 98 -3.29 8.16 0.18
N PRO A 99 -2.66 6.97 0.26
CA PRO A 99 -2.01 6.52 1.48
C PRO A 99 -0.73 7.32 1.72
N VAL A 100 -0.55 7.71 2.97
CA VAL A 100 0.64 8.40 3.48
C VAL A 100 1.42 7.57 4.46
N SER A 101 0.93 6.40 4.88
CA SER A 101 1.73 5.37 5.57
C SER A 101 1.10 3.99 5.36
N ILE A 102 1.94 2.96 5.24
CA ILE A 102 1.52 1.55 5.23
C ILE A 102 2.47 0.77 6.14
N LYS A 103 1.95 0.21 7.23
CA LYS A 103 2.70 -0.63 8.18
C LYS A 103 2.19 -2.06 8.16
N LEU A 104 3.08 -3.04 8.13
CA LEU A 104 2.74 -4.46 8.16
C LEU A 104 2.72 -4.97 9.61
N ASN A 105 1.61 -5.53 10.06
CA ASN A 105 1.42 -5.91 11.47
C ASN A 105 2.28 -7.12 11.86
N ASP A 106 2.46 -8.08 10.93
CA ASP A 106 3.12 -9.36 11.18
C ASP A 106 4.63 -9.35 10.88
N TYR A 107 5.18 -8.22 10.43
CA TYR A 107 6.57 -8.12 9.96
C TYR A 107 7.29 -6.99 10.66
N ASN A 108 8.49 -7.29 11.18
CA ASN A 108 9.29 -6.33 11.92
C ASN A 108 10.70 -6.18 11.32
N TYR A 109 11.23 -4.96 11.41
CA TYR A 109 12.65 -4.70 11.27
C TYR A 109 13.44 -5.36 12.43
N ARG A 110 14.78 -5.36 12.32
CA ARG A 110 15.66 -5.95 13.36
C ARG A 110 15.54 -5.27 14.72
N ASP A 111 15.07 -4.03 14.74
CA ASP A 111 14.84 -3.21 15.93
C ASP A 111 13.45 -3.43 16.55
N THR A 112 12.71 -4.46 16.10
CA THR A 112 11.35 -4.85 16.54
C THR A 112 10.22 -3.91 16.12
N ASN A 113 10.51 -2.80 15.43
CA ASN A 113 9.47 -1.95 14.86
C ASN A 113 8.82 -2.63 13.64
N ASN A 114 7.51 -2.45 13.47
CA ASN A 114 6.80 -2.94 12.30
C ASN A 114 7.41 -2.38 11.00
N ILE A 115 7.49 -3.24 9.97
CA ILE A 115 7.94 -2.84 8.65
C ILE A 115 6.95 -1.82 8.09
N GLU A 116 7.47 -0.64 7.77
CA GLU A 116 6.73 0.41 7.09
C GLU A 116 7.08 0.38 5.60
N MET A 117 6.12 -0.05 4.78
CA MET A 117 6.26 -0.14 3.31
C MET A 117 6.23 1.24 2.65
N LEU A 118 5.46 2.16 3.22
CA LEU A 118 5.40 3.54 2.79
C LEU A 118 5.65 4.41 4.01
N PRO A 119 6.76 5.17 4.07
CA PRO A 119 7.09 5.99 5.24
C PRO A 119 6.02 7.06 5.44
N LEU A 120 5.76 7.40 6.70
CA LEU A 120 4.80 8.44 7.04
C LEU A 120 5.12 9.77 6.33
N ALA A 121 4.18 10.21 5.50
CA ALA A 121 4.21 11.49 4.80
C ALA A 121 3.03 12.39 5.22
N THR A 122 3.12 13.67 4.91
CA THR A 122 2.03 14.63 5.15
C THR A 122 0.99 14.64 4.02
N LYS A 123 1.43 14.29 2.81
CA LYS A 123 0.65 14.30 1.58
C LYS A 123 0.93 13.03 0.81
N ALA A 124 -0.10 12.46 0.20
CA ALA A 124 0.14 11.46 -0.81
C ALA A 124 0.75 12.17 -2.03
N THR A 125 1.84 11.66 -2.58
CA THR A 125 2.52 12.24 -3.75
C THR A 125 2.32 11.41 -5.02
N PRO A 126 1.09 11.30 -5.57
CA PRO A 126 0.94 10.94 -6.97
C PRO A 126 1.39 12.10 -7.87
N GLU A 127 2.42 11.85 -8.68
CA GLU A 127 2.73 12.69 -9.85
C GLU A 127 2.19 12.01 -11.10
N ALA A 128 1.45 12.75 -11.91
CA ALA A 128 1.03 12.32 -13.23
C ALA A 128 1.73 13.17 -14.28
N LEU A 129 2.54 12.52 -15.12
CA LEU A 129 3.09 13.15 -16.33
C LEU A 129 2.11 12.96 -17.48
N PHE A 130 1.67 14.08 -18.07
CA PHE A 130 0.96 14.08 -19.35
C PHE A 130 1.77 14.86 -20.37
N ALA A 131 1.54 14.61 -21.67
CA ALA A 131 2.30 15.18 -22.79
C ALA A 131 2.31 16.72 -22.90
N GLY A 132 1.74 17.44 -21.92
CA GLY A 132 1.73 18.90 -21.80
C GLY A 132 2.12 19.44 -20.41
N GLY A 133 2.54 18.60 -19.46
CA GLY A 133 2.98 19.04 -18.13
C GLY A 133 2.94 17.96 -17.05
N THR A 134 3.55 18.26 -15.90
CA THR A 134 3.46 17.44 -14.69
C THR A 134 2.32 17.98 -13.83
N PHE A 135 1.41 17.09 -13.44
CA PHE A 135 0.37 17.37 -12.46
C PHE A 135 0.72 16.68 -11.14
N SER A 136 0.79 17.45 -10.06
CA SER A 136 1.02 16.91 -8.71
C SER A 136 -0.28 16.98 -7.92
N SER A 137 -0.85 15.83 -7.57
CA SER A 137 -2.07 15.82 -6.76
C SER A 137 -1.81 16.20 -5.30
N SER A 138 -0.54 16.28 -4.88
CA SER A 138 -0.11 16.62 -3.51
C SER A 138 -0.69 17.93 -2.97
N ASP A 139 -1.00 18.88 -3.86
CA ASP A 139 -1.58 20.18 -3.49
C ASP A 139 -3.11 20.24 -3.67
N VAL A 140 -3.72 19.15 -4.13
CA VAL A 140 -5.15 19.02 -4.29
C VAL A 140 -5.76 18.55 -2.96
N SER A 141 -6.81 19.28 -2.55
CA SER A 141 -7.60 18.93 -1.37
C SER A 141 -8.79 18.06 -1.77
N TYR A 142 -9.05 17.03 -0.99
CA TYR A 142 -10.16 16.12 -1.17
C TYR A 142 -11.07 16.11 0.05
N ILE A 143 -12.36 15.96 -0.18
CA ILE A 143 -13.36 15.68 0.85
C ILE A 143 -13.52 14.17 0.93
N SER A 144 -13.31 13.63 2.13
CA SER A 144 -13.54 12.23 2.44
C SER A 144 -15.02 11.97 2.70
N SER A 145 -15.51 10.79 2.29
CA SER A 145 -16.84 10.28 2.67
C SER A 145 -16.95 9.96 4.17
N LEU A 146 -15.82 9.72 4.84
CA LEU A 146 -15.72 9.44 6.28
C LEU A 146 -15.01 10.58 7.01
N GLN A 147 -15.31 10.72 8.31
CA GLN A 147 -14.58 11.68 9.15
C GLN A 147 -13.16 11.18 9.45
N PRO A 148 -12.22 12.08 9.76
CA PRO A 148 -10.92 11.69 10.29
C PRO A 148 -11.06 10.84 11.56
N GLY A 149 -10.24 9.80 11.68
CA GLY A 149 -10.31 8.85 12.79
C GLY A 149 -9.74 7.49 12.48
N GLU A 150 -9.88 6.57 13.44
CA GLU A 150 -9.46 5.18 13.29
C GLU A 150 -10.65 4.27 12.97
N TYR A 151 -10.45 3.34 12.04
CA TYR A 151 -11.45 2.40 11.57
C TYR A 151 -10.88 0.99 11.53
N ASP A 152 -11.64 0.02 12.04
CA ASP A 152 -11.33 -1.41 11.92
C ASP A 152 -12.02 -2.02 10.69
N ALA A 153 -11.21 -2.52 9.77
CA ALA A 153 -11.58 -3.17 8.53
C ALA A 153 -11.15 -4.65 8.50
N THR A 154 -10.96 -5.27 9.67
CA THR A 154 -10.46 -6.65 9.77
C THR A 154 -11.42 -7.69 9.23
N ASN A 155 -12.73 -7.52 9.48
CA ASN A 155 -13.74 -8.54 9.20
C ASN A 155 -14.82 -8.09 8.21
N GLN A 156 -14.68 -6.91 7.62
CA GLN A 156 -15.70 -6.29 6.77
C GLN A 156 -15.08 -5.46 5.66
N ASN A 157 -15.82 -5.29 4.57
CA ASN A 157 -15.43 -4.39 3.50
C ASN A 157 -15.41 -2.96 4.05
N PHE A 158 -14.35 -2.23 3.72
CA PHE A 158 -14.18 -0.82 4.07
C PHE A 158 -14.17 0.01 2.79
N GLU A 159 -15.13 0.93 2.68
CA GLU A 159 -15.25 1.81 1.53
C GLU A 159 -14.95 3.25 1.96
N LEU A 160 -14.02 3.87 1.25
CA LEU A 160 -13.61 5.25 1.45
C LEU A 160 -13.53 5.93 0.08
N THR A 161 -14.26 7.03 -0.05
CA THR A 161 -14.33 7.80 -1.30
C THR A 161 -13.81 9.19 -1.04
N TYR A 162 -12.84 9.62 -1.86
CA TYR A 162 -12.34 10.98 -1.89
C TYR A 162 -12.92 11.72 -3.09
N THR A 163 -13.52 12.88 -2.83
CA THR A 163 -14.09 13.76 -3.86
C THR A 163 -13.32 15.07 -3.90
N TYR A 164 -13.10 15.62 -5.10
CA TYR A 164 -12.48 16.94 -5.25
C TYR A 164 -13.32 18.02 -4.56
N THR A 165 -12.65 18.96 -3.90
CA THR A 165 -13.31 20.14 -3.31
C THR A 165 -13.77 21.14 -4.37
N SER A 166 -13.09 21.19 -5.53
CA SER A 166 -13.40 22.11 -6.62
C SER A 166 -14.30 21.46 -7.69
N PRO A 167 -15.35 22.14 -8.17
CA PRO A 167 -16.17 21.67 -9.30
C PRO A 167 -15.41 21.65 -10.63
N GLU A 168 -14.27 22.34 -10.75
CA GLU A 168 -13.38 22.27 -11.91
C GLU A 168 -12.48 21.02 -11.89
N GLY A 169 -12.64 20.14 -10.90
CA GLY A 169 -11.72 19.03 -10.64
C GLY A 169 -10.38 19.56 -10.11
N GLY A 170 -9.37 18.71 -10.01
CA GLY A 170 -8.03 19.09 -9.54
C GLY A 170 -7.29 20.12 -10.42
N GLN A 171 -7.95 20.98 -11.19
CA GLN A 171 -7.31 22.08 -11.90
C GLN A 171 -6.64 23.04 -10.90
N LEU A 172 -5.34 23.29 -11.13
CA LEU A 172 -4.51 24.27 -10.43
C LEU A 172 -4.27 25.48 -11.33
#